data_AF-A0A3A8NLK2-F1
#
_entry.id   AF-A0A3A8NLK2-F1
#
_cell.length_a   1.000
_cell.length_b   1.000
_cell.length_c   1.000
_cell.angle_alpha   90.00
_cell.angle_beta   90.00
_cell.angle_gamma   90.00
#
_symmetry.space_group_name_H-M   'P 1'
#
loop_
_entity.id
_entity.type
_entity.pdbx_description
1 polymer ?
#
loop_
_entity_poly.entity_id
_entity_poly.type
_entity_poly.pdbx_seq_one_letter_code
_entity_poly.pdbx_strand_id
1 'polypeptide(L)'
;MIRNLWMSVVLVPMASLAAPVAEEPLSGAASEVPSLQEARPADTTGDAPRADAPPAEATTPPAPERPVLSFAEAKDQYELRHIGFDDYVATAVSPWMVGNGGLSMIPPKTLARWSIPYEGKHKKPLQGMAFYEKLGRADLVAAYESKMRKKTVIGVVGGATMVAGLGLVLGVVGPSDEDCDLGRPGFSACVSRNLERDDTRLALSLTGMGVALVGVGVLTYGVWLNPHPIEPYQARELADGYNQRLQGELGLSEDPARPPETRKLPGVIQASLSPIVGPDGGGLQLNGVF
;
A
#
# COMPACT_ATOMS: atom_id res chain seq x y z
N MET A 1 6.11 -15.01 47.04
CA MET A 1 6.83 -15.58 45.89
C MET A 1 6.41 -14.81 44.64
N ILE A 2 7.22 -13.86 44.18
CA ILE A 2 6.93 -13.01 43.01
C ILE A 2 7.67 -13.62 41.82
N ARG A 3 6.92 -14.04 40.80
CA ARG A 3 7.44 -14.60 39.54
C ARG A 3 7.55 -13.45 38.54
N ASN A 4 8.78 -13.02 38.24
CA ASN A 4 9.06 -12.05 37.19
C ASN A 4 8.79 -12.70 35.83
N LEU A 5 7.81 -12.17 35.09
CA LEU A 5 7.54 -12.53 33.71
C LEU A 5 8.50 -11.72 32.81
N TRP A 6 9.52 -12.37 32.27
CA TRP A 6 10.37 -11.81 31.22
C TRP A 6 9.60 -11.85 29.89
N MET A 7 9.24 -10.69 29.34
CA MET A 7 8.82 -10.59 27.94
C MET A 7 10.07 -10.62 27.06
N SER A 8 10.30 -11.75 26.40
CA SER A 8 11.28 -11.86 25.32
C SER A 8 10.74 -11.11 24.10
N VAL A 9 11.31 -9.93 23.82
CA VAL A 9 11.16 -9.26 22.52
C VAL A 9 11.96 -10.08 21.52
N VAL A 10 11.26 -10.85 20.68
CA VAL A 10 11.87 -11.53 19.54
C VAL A 10 12.11 -10.48 18.45
N LEU A 11 13.34 -9.97 18.39
CA LEU A 11 13.87 -9.26 17.22
C LEU A 11 13.90 -10.26 16.06
N VAL A 12 12.96 -10.15 15.13
CA VAL A 12 13.05 -10.84 13.84
C VAL A 12 14.23 -10.22 13.10
N PRO A 13 15.28 -10.99 12.75
CA PRO A 13 16.35 -10.46 11.93
C PRO A 13 15.76 -10.09 10.57
N MET A 14 15.77 -8.80 10.25
CA MET A 14 15.63 -8.32 8.88
C MET A 14 16.82 -8.90 8.11
N ALA A 15 16.60 -10.02 7.44
CA ALA A 15 17.55 -10.55 6.48
C ALA A 15 17.83 -9.45 5.46
N SER A 16 19.09 -9.04 5.41
CA SER A 16 19.64 -8.03 4.53
C SER A 16 19.29 -8.38 3.07
N LEU A 17 18.29 -7.71 2.50
CA LEU A 17 18.12 -7.62 1.05
C LEU A 17 19.09 -6.55 0.53
N ALA A 18 20.39 -6.85 0.63
CA ALA A 18 21.41 -6.17 -0.13
C ALA A 18 21.37 -6.72 -1.56
N ALA A 19 20.44 -6.20 -2.38
CA ALA A 19 20.62 -6.26 -3.81
C ALA A 19 21.78 -5.32 -4.17
N PRO A 20 22.79 -5.75 -4.94
CA PRO A 20 23.82 -4.84 -5.42
C PRO A 20 23.14 -3.82 -6.34
N VAL A 21 23.10 -2.57 -5.89
CA VAL A 21 22.86 -1.42 -6.75
C VAL A 21 24.08 -1.33 -7.66
N ALA A 22 23.90 -1.70 -8.93
CA ALA A 22 24.90 -1.42 -9.95
C ALA A 22 25.06 0.11 -10.02
N GLU A 23 26.22 0.60 -9.62
CA GLU A 23 26.65 1.98 -9.86
C GLU A 23 26.81 2.15 -11.38
N GLU A 24 25.82 2.76 -12.02
CA GLU A 24 26.03 3.37 -13.33
C GLU A 24 26.87 4.64 -13.15
N PRO A 25 27.98 4.80 -13.88
CA PRO A 25 28.79 6.00 -13.80
C PRO A 25 28.02 7.19 -14.40
N LEU A 26 27.75 8.19 -13.57
CA LEU A 26 27.44 9.56 -14.04
C LEU A 26 28.67 10.11 -14.77
N SER A 27 28.76 9.83 -16.06
CA SER A 27 29.60 10.58 -17.00
C SER A 27 28.72 11.57 -17.72
N GLY A 28 29.01 12.85 -17.52
CA GLY A 28 28.31 13.95 -18.16
C GLY A 28 28.30 13.85 -19.68
N ALA A 29 27.13 14.08 -20.26
CA ALA A 29 27.00 14.60 -21.61
C ALA A 29 25.95 15.70 -21.56
N ALA A 30 26.35 16.83 -22.13
CA ALA A 30 25.67 18.10 -22.11
C ALA A 30 24.28 18.04 -22.77
N SER A 31 23.47 19.01 -22.38
CA SER A 31 22.26 19.47 -23.04
C SER A 31 22.25 19.31 -24.56
N GLU A 32 21.42 18.41 -25.06
CA GLU A 32 20.73 18.60 -26.33
C GLU A 32 19.23 18.48 -26.08
N VAL A 33 18.59 19.65 -25.97
CA VAL A 33 17.13 19.79 -26.01
C VAL A 33 16.71 19.44 -27.45
N PRO A 34 15.90 18.39 -27.69
CA PRO A 34 15.33 18.18 -29.00
C PRO A 34 14.34 19.32 -29.23
N SER A 35 14.68 20.21 -30.16
CA SER A 35 13.75 21.17 -30.74
C SER A 35 12.50 20.43 -31.21
N LEU A 36 11.34 20.83 -30.66
CA LEU A 36 10.03 20.46 -31.17
C LEU A 36 9.96 20.83 -32.65
N GLN A 37 10.16 19.83 -33.51
CA GLN A 37 9.98 19.96 -34.93
C GLN A 37 8.48 19.86 -35.19
N GLU A 38 7.85 21.02 -35.33
CA GLU A 38 6.49 21.22 -35.82
C GLU A 38 6.29 20.36 -37.07
N ALA A 39 5.53 19.26 -36.93
CA ALA A 39 5.21 18.37 -38.02
C ALA A 39 4.30 19.09 -39.01
N ARG A 40 4.91 19.60 -40.08
CA ARG A 40 4.25 20.16 -41.26
C ARG A 40 3.27 19.11 -41.81
N PRO A 41 2.00 19.45 -42.08
CA PRO A 41 1.08 18.53 -42.75
C PRO A 41 1.60 18.27 -44.17
N ALA A 42 2.01 17.02 -44.42
CA ALA A 42 2.35 16.55 -45.75
C ALA A 42 1.05 16.35 -46.53
N ASP A 43 0.71 17.35 -47.33
CA ASP A 43 -0.29 17.29 -48.39
C ASP A 43 0.12 16.18 -49.36
N THR A 44 -0.52 15.02 -49.24
CA THR A 44 -0.32 13.85 -50.12
C THR A 44 -1.65 13.55 -50.80
N THR A 45 -2.03 14.42 -51.73
CA THR A 45 -2.86 14.07 -52.89
C THR A 45 -2.07 13.08 -53.76
N GLY A 46 -2.16 11.79 -53.43
CA GLY A 46 -1.64 10.68 -54.21
C GLY A 46 -2.79 9.76 -54.60
N ASP A 47 -2.92 9.54 -55.90
CA ASP A 47 -3.93 8.74 -56.61
C ASP A 47 -4.53 7.56 -55.84
N ALA A 48 -5.87 7.54 -55.81
CA ALA A 48 -6.65 6.39 -55.39
C ALA A 48 -6.68 5.34 -56.53
N PRO A 49 -6.16 4.12 -56.33
CA PRO A 49 -6.44 3.00 -57.22
C PRO A 49 -7.91 2.63 -57.07
N ARG A 50 -8.64 2.73 -58.18
CA ARG A 50 -10.01 2.27 -58.34
C ARG A 50 -10.05 0.75 -58.20
N ALA A 51 -10.36 0.26 -56.99
CA ALA A 51 -10.57 -1.16 -56.71
C ALA A 51 -12.07 -1.49 -56.80
N ASP A 52 -12.59 -1.57 -58.03
CA ASP A 52 -13.93 -2.12 -58.32
C ASP A 52 -13.90 -3.66 -58.28
N ALA A 53 -13.60 -4.24 -57.10
CA ALA A 53 -13.77 -5.67 -56.86
C ALA A 53 -14.50 -5.86 -55.52
N PRO A 54 -15.74 -6.42 -55.51
CA PRO A 54 -16.41 -6.76 -54.26
C PRO A 54 -15.51 -7.72 -53.48
N PRO A 55 -15.19 -7.43 -52.20
CA PRO A 55 -14.38 -8.34 -51.40
C PRO A 55 -15.08 -9.69 -51.39
N ALA A 56 -14.38 -10.71 -51.91
CA ALA A 56 -14.84 -12.08 -51.86
C ALA A 56 -15.22 -12.39 -50.41
N GLU A 57 -16.51 -12.70 -50.22
CA GLU A 57 -17.11 -13.00 -48.93
C GLU A 57 -16.36 -14.20 -48.35
N ALA A 58 -15.36 -13.91 -47.52
CA ALA A 58 -14.54 -14.93 -46.89
C ALA A 58 -15.43 -15.65 -45.90
N THR A 59 -16.04 -16.75 -46.34
CA THR A 59 -16.81 -17.69 -45.53
C THR A 59 -15.96 -18.03 -44.30
N THR A 60 -16.25 -17.36 -43.19
CA THR A 60 -15.53 -17.57 -41.95
C THR A 60 -15.87 -19.00 -41.51
N PRO A 61 -14.88 -19.88 -41.30
CA PRO A 61 -15.16 -21.24 -40.84
C PRO A 61 -16.11 -21.17 -39.63
N PRO A 62 -17.16 -22.01 -39.57
CA PRO A 62 -18.08 -21.99 -38.45
C PRO A 62 -17.26 -22.10 -37.17
N ALA A 63 -17.43 -21.14 -36.26
CA ALA A 63 -16.72 -21.13 -34.99
C ALA A 63 -16.94 -22.49 -34.32
N PRO A 64 -15.88 -23.15 -33.81
CA PRO A 64 -16.00 -24.46 -33.18
C PRO A 64 -17.12 -24.42 -32.14
N GLU A 65 -18.09 -25.32 -32.28
CA GLU A 65 -19.20 -25.44 -31.34
C GLU A 65 -18.62 -25.60 -29.93
N ARG A 66 -18.87 -24.61 -29.07
CA ARG A 66 -18.41 -24.69 -27.67
C ARG A 66 -19.13 -25.88 -27.03
N PRO A 67 -18.41 -26.77 -26.32
CA PRO A 67 -19.06 -27.87 -25.62
C PRO A 67 -20.10 -27.29 -24.64
N VAL A 68 -21.34 -27.72 -24.81
CA VAL A 68 -22.45 -27.29 -23.95
C VAL A 68 -22.23 -27.95 -22.59
N LEU A 69 -21.71 -27.18 -21.64
CA LEU A 69 -21.57 -27.63 -20.24
C LEU A 69 -22.96 -27.90 -19.67
N SER A 70 -23.09 -28.95 -18.86
CA SER A 70 -24.32 -29.15 -18.09
C SER A 70 -24.53 -27.99 -17.12
N PHE A 71 -25.78 -27.71 -16.73
CA PHE A 71 -26.08 -26.63 -15.79
C PHE A 71 -25.29 -26.76 -14.47
N ALA A 72 -25.10 -27.98 -13.97
CA ALA A 72 -24.32 -28.24 -12.76
C ALA A 72 -22.84 -27.89 -12.94
N GLU A 73 -22.24 -28.26 -14.07
CA GLU A 73 -20.84 -27.92 -14.39
C GLU A 73 -20.66 -26.43 -14.64
N ALA A 74 -21.59 -25.80 -15.36
CA ALA A 74 -21.60 -24.36 -15.58
C ALA A 74 -21.66 -23.61 -14.24
N LYS A 75 -22.53 -24.05 -13.33
CA LYS A 75 -22.65 -23.47 -11.99
C LYS A 75 -21.36 -23.65 -11.18
N ASP A 76 -20.76 -24.83 -11.18
CA ASP A 76 -19.49 -25.05 -10.48
C ASP A 76 -18.35 -24.20 -11.06
N GLN A 77 -18.28 -24.05 -12.39
CA GLN A 77 -17.33 -23.16 -13.06
C GLN A 77 -17.53 -21.69 -12.67
N TYR A 78 -18.79 -21.25 -12.57
CA TYR A 78 -19.09 -19.91 -12.09
C TYR A 78 -18.66 -19.73 -10.64
N GLU A 79 -19.03 -20.66 -9.76
CA GLU A 79 -18.65 -20.64 -8.36
C GLU A 79 -17.13 -20.63 -8.19
N LEU A 80 -16.36 -21.29 -9.06
CA LEU A 80 -14.90 -21.28 -9.03
C LEU A 80 -14.26 -19.98 -9.53
N ARG A 81 -14.90 -19.27 -10.46
CA ARG A 81 -14.31 -18.11 -11.16
C ARG A 81 -14.91 -16.76 -10.81
N HIS A 82 -16.06 -16.72 -10.15
CA HIS A 82 -16.70 -15.46 -9.76
C HIS A 82 -15.77 -14.63 -8.87
N ILE A 83 -15.85 -13.31 -8.98
CA ILE A 83 -15.11 -12.39 -8.12
C ILE A 83 -16.06 -11.85 -7.06
N GLY A 84 -15.73 -12.08 -5.79
CA GLY A 84 -16.45 -11.54 -4.64
C GLY A 84 -15.61 -10.54 -3.85
N PHE A 85 -16.20 -9.91 -2.83
CA PHE A 85 -15.51 -9.01 -1.91
C PHE A 85 -15.86 -9.37 -0.46
N ASP A 86 -14.83 -9.51 0.37
CA ASP A 86 -14.99 -9.53 1.81
C ASP A 86 -14.76 -8.10 2.34
N ASP A 87 -15.77 -7.56 3.02
CA ASP A 87 -15.69 -6.24 3.66
C ASP A 87 -15.14 -6.37 5.08
N TYR A 88 -14.07 -5.64 5.35
CA TYR A 88 -13.54 -5.48 6.70
C TYR A 88 -13.65 -4.02 7.10
N VAL A 89 -14.14 -3.80 8.31
CA VAL A 89 -14.25 -2.48 8.90
C VAL A 89 -13.28 -2.42 10.06
N ALA A 90 -12.19 -1.66 9.91
CA ALA A 90 -11.38 -1.29 11.05
C ALA A 90 -11.99 -0.07 11.73
N THR A 91 -12.44 -0.28 12.96
CA THR A 91 -12.78 0.80 13.88
C THR A 91 -11.60 0.95 14.83
N ALA A 92 -10.99 2.14 14.92
CA ALA A 92 -10.16 2.42 16.08
C ALA A 92 -11.02 3.01 17.17
N VAL A 93 -10.94 2.37 18.31
CA VAL A 93 -11.33 2.95 19.59
C VAL A 93 -10.06 3.54 20.21
N SER A 94 -9.81 4.82 19.97
CA SER A 94 -8.74 5.54 20.66
C SER A 94 -9.29 6.11 21.97
N PRO A 95 -8.85 5.62 23.15
CA PRO A 95 -9.12 6.30 24.40
C PRO A 95 -8.28 7.58 24.42
N TRP A 96 -8.92 8.74 24.44
CA TRP A 96 -8.23 9.99 24.73
C TRP A 96 -8.64 10.42 26.15
N MET A 97 -7.64 10.80 26.97
CA MET A 97 -7.91 11.40 28.27
C MET A 97 -8.50 12.78 28.04
N VAL A 98 -9.77 12.96 28.39
CA VAL A 98 -10.32 14.30 28.58
C VAL A 98 -9.69 14.82 29.88
N GLY A 99 -9.14 16.04 29.86
CA GLY A 99 -8.31 16.63 30.93
C GLY A 99 -8.90 16.71 32.35
N ASN A 100 -10.07 16.12 32.60
CA ASN A 100 -10.73 16.04 33.92
C ASN A 100 -10.82 14.61 34.49
N GLY A 101 -10.02 13.64 34.01
CA GLY A 101 -9.99 12.28 34.58
C GLY A 101 -11.23 11.42 34.25
N GLY A 102 -12.13 11.90 33.40
CA GLY A 102 -13.26 11.14 32.88
C GLY A 102 -12.92 10.48 31.54
N LEU A 103 -13.09 9.16 31.45
CA LEU A 103 -13.05 8.43 30.18
C LEU A 103 -14.32 8.76 29.38
N SER A 104 -14.26 9.73 28.47
CA SER A 104 -15.33 9.99 27.50
C SER A 104 -15.07 9.18 26.23
N MET A 105 -15.89 8.18 25.96
CA MET A 105 -15.85 7.47 24.68
C MET A 105 -16.53 8.32 23.61
N ILE A 106 -15.75 9.02 22.77
CA ILE A 106 -16.28 9.50 21.48
C ILE A 106 -16.64 8.25 20.66
N PRO A 107 -17.77 8.22 19.94
CA PRO A 107 -18.12 7.10 19.09
C PRO A 107 -16.96 6.72 18.16
N PRO A 108 -16.66 5.43 17.99
CA PRO A 108 -15.54 4.97 17.17
C PRO A 108 -15.68 5.55 15.76
N LYS A 109 -14.69 6.34 15.32
CA LYS A 109 -14.58 6.72 13.92
C LYS A 109 -14.11 5.49 13.16
N THR A 110 -14.88 5.04 12.17
CA THR A 110 -14.43 4.06 11.19
C THR A 110 -13.16 4.61 10.54
N LEU A 111 -12.00 4.04 10.88
CA LEU A 111 -10.73 4.55 10.39
C LEU A 111 -10.47 4.12 8.96
N ALA A 112 -10.88 2.91 8.61
CA ALA A 112 -10.71 2.37 7.28
C ALA A 112 -11.76 1.29 7.02
N ARG A 113 -12.44 1.40 5.89
CA ARG A 113 -13.18 0.28 5.29
C ARG A 113 -12.32 -0.25 4.16
N TRP A 114 -11.85 -1.48 4.26
CA TRP A 114 -11.14 -2.14 3.17
C TRP A 114 -11.96 -3.32 2.66
N SER A 115 -12.08 -3.41 1.33
CA SER A 115 -12.72 -4.55 0.66
C SER A 115 -11.63 -5.39 0.03
N ILE A 116 -11.51 -6.66 0.41
CA ILE A 116 -10.54 -7.58 -0.18
C ILE A 116 -11.26 -8.37 -1.28
N PRO A 117 -10.95 -8.16 -2.56
CA PRO A 117 -11.51 -8.98 -3.62
C PRO A 117 -10.93 -10.40 -3.52
N TYR A 118 -11.77 -11.39 -3.81
CA TYR A 118 -11.40 -12.79 -3.84
C TYR A 118 -11.99 -13.48 -5.07
N GLU A 119 -11.34 -14.56 -5.50
CA GLU A 119 -11.77 -15.41 -6.60
C GLU A 119 -12.38 -16.71 -6.06
N GLY A 120 -13.58 -16.99 -6.53
CA GLY A 120 -14.24 -18.28 -6.43
C GLY A 120 -14.73 -18.65 -5.03
N LYS A 121 -15.33 -19.84 -4.95
CA LYS A 121 -15.86 -20.44 -3.71
C LYS A 121 -14.79 -20.71 -2.65
N HIS A 122 -13.53 -20.85 -3.09
CA HIS A 122 -12.38 -21.03 -2.21
C HIS A 122 -11.80 -19.72 -1.68
N LYS A 123 -12.41 -18.57 -2.01
CA LYS A 123 -11.98 -17.23 -1.57
C LYS A 123 -10.50 -16.97 -1.77
N LYS A 124 -9.95 -17.32 -2.94
CA LYS A 124 -8.55 -17.07 -3.25
C LYS A 124 -8.33 -15.55 -3.31
N PRO A 125 -7.50 -14.95 -2.44
CA PRO A 125 -7.38 -13.49 -2.38
C PRO A 125 -6.78 -12.93 -3.67
N LEU A 126 -7.43 -11.93 -4.26
CA LEU A 126 -6.98 -11.24 -5.46
C LEU A 126 -6.31 -9.91 -5.08
N GLN A 127 -5.14 -9.95 -4.46
CA GLN A 127 -4.47 -8.74 -3.99
C GLN A 127 -3.74 -7.98 -5.11
N GLY A 128 -3.81 -6.65 -5.07
CA GLY A 128 -3.05 -5.76 -5.94
C GLY A 128 -3.36 -5.91 -7.42
N MET A 129 -2.36 -6.28 -8.22
CA MET A 129 -2.46 -6.39 -9.68
C MET A 129 -3.30 -7.58 -10.13
N ALA A 130 -3.29 -8.69 -9.38
CA ALA A 130 -3.99 -9.92 -9.73
C ALA A 130 -5.51 -9.70 -9.94
N PHE A 131 -6.11 -8.76 -9.20
CA PHE A 131 -7.49 -8.35 -9.42
C PHE A 131 -7.70 -7.76 -10.81
N TYR A 132 -6.87 -6.79 -11.21
CA TYR A 132 -6.98 -6.11 -12.50
C TYR A 132 -6.60 -7.02 -13.67
N GLU A 133 -5.62 -7.91 -13.48
CA GLU A 133 -5.27 -8.97 -14.43
C GLU A 133 -6.46 -9.91 -14.66
N LYS A 134 -7.13 -10.33 -13.59
CA LYS A 134 -8.30 -11.22 -13.70
C LYS A 134 -9.45 -10.57 -14.46
N LEU A 135 -9.61 -9.25 -14.33
CA LEU A 135 -10.58 -8.46 -15.08
C LEU A 135 -10.18 -8.22 -16.55
N GLY A 136 -8.95 -8.57 -16.95
CA GLY A 136 -8.40 -8.30 -18.28
C GLY A 136 -8.12 -6.81 -18.53
N ARG A 137 -7.85 -6.03 -17.48
CA ARG A 137 -7.66 -4.57 -17.53
C ARG A 137 -6.19 -4.19 -17.43
N ALA A 138 -5.45 -4.37 -18.52
CA ALA A 138 -4.01 -4.06 -18.60
C ALA A 138 -3.70 -2.58 -18.30
N ASP A 139 -4.61 -1.67 -18.62
CA ASP A 139 -4.53 -0.25 -18.28
C ASP A 139 -4.48 -0.01 -16.76
N LEU A 140 -5.33 -0.71 -16.00
CA LEU A 140 -5.37 -0.61 -14.55
C LEU A 140 -4.18 -1.31 -13.87
N VAL A 141 -3.66 -2.38 -14.47
CA VAL A 141 -2.43 -3.05 -14.02
C VAL A 141 -1.25 -2.07 -14.11
N ALA A 142 -1.04 -1.44 -15.26
CA ALA A 142 0.04 -0.47 -15.45
C ALA A 142 -0.11 0.74 -14.51
N ALA A 143 -1.33 1.24 -14.32
CA ALA A 143 -1.61 2.32 -13.38
C ALA A 143 -1.27 1.92 -11.94
N TYR A 144 -1.68 0.73 -11.49
CA TYR A 144 -1.36 0.20 -10.17
C TYR A 144 0.16 0.05 -9.98
N GLU A 145 0.86 -0.53 -10.96
CA GLU A 145 2.30 -0.72 -10.91
C GLU A 145 3.04 0.62 -10.76
N SER A 146 2.64 1.65 -11.53
CA SER A 146 3.23 2.98 -11.44
C SER A 146 3.04 3.61 -10.05
N LYS A 147 1.83 3.46 -9.46
CA LYS A 147 1.52 3.96 -8.10
C LYS A 147 2.28 3.17 -7.03
N MET A 148 2.39 1.86 -7.18
CA MET A 148 3.18 1.00 -6.29
C MET A 148 4.66 1.35 -6.35
N ARG A 149 5.23 1.53 -7.54
CA ARG A 149 6.63 1.98 -7.71
C ARG A 149 6.86 3.30 -6.99
N LYS A 150 5.95 4.28 -7.15
CA LYS A 150 6.01 5.56 -6.42
C LYS A 150 5.96 5.35 -4.90
N LYS A 151 5.06 4.51 -4.40
CA LYS A 151 4.96 4.19 -2.96
C LYS A 151 6.23 3.53 -2.43
N THR A 152 6.81 2.58 -3.16
CA THR A 152 8.08 1.92 -2.81
C THR A 152 9.23 2.92 -2.76
N VAL A 153 9.35 3.79 -3.78
CA VAL A 153 10.39 4.84 -3.79
C VAL A 153 10.26 5.77 -2.59
N ILE A 154 9.04 6.23 -2.28
CA ILE A 154 8.78 7.05 -1.08
C ILE A 154 9.15 6.30 0.20
N GLY A 155 8.82 5.02 0.30
CA GLY A 155 9.17 4.17 1.43
C GLY A 155 10.67 4.02 1.63
N VAL A 156 11.41 3.74 0.56
CA VAL A 156 12.88 3.59 0.59
C VAL A 156 13.55 4.92 0.94
N VAL A 157 13.15 6.02 0.29
CA VAL A 157 13.72 7.35 0.55
C VAL A 157 13.41 7.81 1.98
N GLY A 158 12.17 7.65 2.43
CA GLY A 158 11.77 8.00 3.80
C GLY A 158 12.51 7.16 4.84
N GLY A 159 12.65 5.85 4.60
CA GLY A 159 13.39 4.94 5.46
C GLY A 159 14.89 5.28 5.55
N ALA A 160 15.54 5.49 4.39
CA ALA A 160 16.95 5.87 4.35
C ALA A 160 17.20 7.21 5.05
N THR A 161 16.32 8.21 4.83
CA THR A 161 16.41 9.52 5.50
C THR A 161 16.27 9.38 7.01
N MET A 162 15.31 8.56 7.47
CA MET A 162 15.11 8.30 8.90
C MET A 162 16.35 7.65 9.54
N VAL A 163 16.92 6.62 8.89
CA VAL A 163 18.13 5.93 9.37
C VAL A 163 19.34 6.87 9.39
N ALA A 164 19.52 7.70 8.36
CA ALA A 164 20.59 8.68 8.31
C ALA A 164 20.47 9.72 9.45
N GLY A 165 19.27 10.24 9.69
CA GLY A 165 18.99 11.16 10.80
C GLY A 165 19.30 10.52 12.16
N LEU A 166 18.86 9.27 12.36
CA LEU A 166 19.16 8.53 13.59
C LEU A 166 20.66 8.25 13.74
N GLY A 167 21.36 7.95 12.65
CA GLY A 167 22.81 7.75 12.63
C GLY A 167 23.57 9.03 13.05
N LEU A 168 23.12 10.21 12.62
CA LEU A 168 23.68 11.48 13.07
C LEU A 168 23.47 11.69 14.59
N VAL A 169 22.29 11.37 15.11
CA VAL A 169 22.01 11.46 16.56
C VAL A 169 22.89 10.49 17.36
N LEU A 170 23.01 9.24 16.92
CA LEU A 170 23.80 8.22 17.62
C LEU A 170 25.32 8.45 17.48
N GLY A 171 25.78 9.00 16.37
CA GLY A 171 27.19 9.34 16.15
C GLY A 171 27.73 10.39 17.13
N VAL A 172 26.84 11.21 17.71
CA VAL A 172 27.18 12.18 18.76
C VAL A 172 27.49 11.49 20.10
N VAL A 173 27.00 10.26 20.32
CA VAL A 173 27.23 9.46 21.54
C VAL A 173 28.59 8.72 21.51
N GLY A 174 29.50 9.13 20.62
CA GLY A 174 30.87 8.63 20.54
C GLY A 174 31.72 8.94 21.79
N PRO A 175 32.92 8.34 21.91
CA PRO A 175 33.64 8.16 23.18
C PRO A 175 33.74 9.43 24.03
N SER A 176 33.59 9.21 25.33
CA SER A 176 33.45 10.17 26.42
C SER A 176 34.39 11.36 26.31
N ASP A 177 33.91 12.51 26.77
CA ASP A 177 34.72 13.72 26.92
C ASP A 177 36.03 13.39 27.62
N GLU A 178 37.12 14.01 27.15
CA GLU A 178 38.40 13.90 27.86
C GLU A 178 38.23 14.51 29.25
N ASP A 179 38.47 13.71 30.29
CA ASP A 179 38.47 14.18 31.67
C ASP A 179 39.53 15.28 31.84
N CYS A 180 39.09 16.53 31.91
CA CYS A 180 39.97 17.67 32.14
C CYS A 180 40.41 17.72 33.61
N ASP A 181 41.54 17.09 33.94
CA ASP A 181 42.11 17.09 35.29
C ASP A 181 42.50 18.50 35.77
N LEU A 182 41.98 18.89 36.94
CA LEU A 182 42.31 20.13 37.66
C LEU A 182 43.74 20.04 38.22
N GLY A 183 44.74 20.28 37.38
CA GLY A 183 46.14 20.26 37.80
C GLY A 183 47.15 20.10 36.66
N ARG A 184 46.71 19.76 35.45
CA ARG A 184 47.60 19.69 34.28
C ARG A 184 47.79 21.07 33.64
N PRO A 185 49.01 21.42 33.19
CA PRO A 185 49.22 22.57 32.33
C PRO A 185 48.42 22.36 31.04
N GLY A 186 47.45 23.24 30.77
CA GLY A 186 46.54 23.13 29.62
C GLY A 186 45.06 22.92 29.96
N PHE A 187 44.66 22.99 31.24
CA PHE A 187 43.24 22.88 31.64
C PHE A 187 42.31 23.83 30.85
N SER A 188 42.65 25.11 30.68
CA SER A 188 41.80 26.07 29.94
C SER A 188 41.63 25.69 28.46
N ALA A 189 42.67 25.14 27.83
CA ALA A 189 42.61 24.64 26.46
C ALA A 189 41.85 23.31 26.34
N CYS A 190 41.82 22.49 27.40
CA CYS A 190 40.98 21.29 27.49
C CYS A 190 39.49 21.69 27.58
N VAL A 191 39.14 22.58 28.51
CA VAL A 191 37.76 23.06 28.69
C VAL A 191 37.22 23.76 27.45
N SER A 192 37.99 24.64 26.82
CA SER A 192 37.55 25.35 25.60
C SER A 192 37.26 24.38 24.45
N ARG A 193 38.10 23.35 24.27
CA ARG A 193 37.88 22.30 23.27
C ARG A 193 36.67 21.43 23.57
N ASN A 194 36.39 21.13 24.84
CA ASN A 194 35.18 20.40 25.22
C ASN A 194 33.91 21.25 25.02
N LEU A 195 33.96 22.56 25.31
CA LEU A 195 32.82 23.47 25.03
C LEU A 195 32.54 23.63 23.54
N GLU A 196 33.56 23.83 22.69
CA GLU A 196 33.38 23.86 21.23
C GLU A 196 32.87 22.53 20.66
N ARG A 197 33.32 21.41 21.25
CA ARG A 197 32.79 20.07 20.92
C ARG A 197 31.33 19.94 21.33
N ASP A 198 30.93 20.48 22.48
CA ASP A 198 29.56 20.39 22.99
C ASP A 198 28.57 21.16 22.09
N ASP A 199 28.90 22.39 21.69
CA ASP A 199 28.08 23.16 20.74
C ASP A 199 27.95 22.44 19.39
N THR A 200 29.05 21.86 18.90
CA THR A 200 29.04 21.09 17.64
C THR A 200 28.19 19.82 17.78
N ARG A 201 28.30 19.09 18.89
CA ARG A 201 27.50 17.90 19.19
C ARG A 201 26.02 18.22 19.30
N LEU A 202 25.67 19.31 20.00
CA LEU A 202 24.29 19.79 20.11
C LEU A 202 23.73 20.12 18.73
N ALA A 203 24.45 20.92 17.93
CA ALA A 203 24.03 21.28 16.59
C ALA A 203 23.84 20.04 15.68
N LEU A 204 24.75 19.07 15.75
CA LEU A 204 24.70 17.84 14.95
C LEU A 204 23.55 16.92 15.41
N SER A 205 23.26 16.86 16.71
CA SER A 205 22.12 16.13 17.26
C SER A 205 20.77 16.75 16.84
N LEU A 206 20.65 18.08 16.89
CA LEU A 206 19.46 18.80 16.45
C LEU A 206 19.23 18.61 14.94
N THR A 207 20.32 18.66 14.17
CA THR A 207 20.27 18.39 12.71
C THR A 207 19.84 16.94 12.46
N GLY A 208 20.42 15.97 13.16
CA GLY A 208 20.05 14.56 13.05
C GLY A 208 18.58 14.30 13.39
N MET A 209 18.08 14.92 14.47
CA MET A 209 16.67 14.86 14.83
C MET A 209 15.77 15.47 13.75
N GLY A 210 16.14 16.63 13.21
CA GLY A 210 15.42 17.27 12.10
C GLY A 210 15.31 16.36 10.87
N VAL A 211 16.42 15.75 10.46
CA VAL A 211 16.46 14.80 9.34
C VAL A 211 15.61 13.56 9.63
N ALA A 212 15.69 13.01 10.84
CA ALA A 212 14.90 11.84 11.23
C ALA A 212 13.39 12.12 11.16
N LEU A 213 12.95 13.29 11.64
CA LEU A 213 11.54 13.71 11.59
C LEU A 213 11.04 13.89 10.15
N VAL A 214 11.86 14.43 9.25
CA VAL A 214 11.54 14.48 7.81
C VAL A 214 11.34 13.08 7.26
N GLY A 215 12.22 12.13 7.59
CA GLY A 215 12.07 10.72 7.21
C GLY A 215 10.74 10.10 7.67
N VAL A 216 10.36 10.32 8.93
CA VAL A 216 9.05 9.88 9.48
C VAL A 216 7.89 10.54 8.74
N GLY A 217 7.97 11.82 8.42
CA GLY A 217 6.95 12.54 7.65
C GLY A 217 6.74 11.94 6.25
N VAL A 218 7.83 11.65 5.53
CA VAL A 218 7.79 11.02 4.20
C VAL A 218 7.20 9.61 4.26
N LEU A 219 7.60 8.80 5.24
CA LEU A 219 7.04 7.47 5.46
C LEU A 219 5.54 7.53 5.77
N THR A 220 5.14 8.43 6.67
CA THR A 220 3.74 8.64 7.02
C THR A 220 2.93 9.02 5.79
N TYR A 221 3.42 9.96 4.98
CA TYR A 221 2.77 10.31 3.71
C TYR A 221 2.61 9.10 2.77
N GLY A 222 3.64 8.25 2.67
CA GLY A 222 3.60 7.01 1.89
C GLY A 222 2.52 6.02 2.32
N VAL A 223 2.19 5.94 3.62
CA VAL A 223 1.11 5.08 4.13
C VAL A 223 -0.26 5.52 3.60
N TRP A 224 -0.48 6.83 3.48
CA TRP A 224 -1.75 7.42 3.02
C TRP A 224 -1.94 7.33 1.50
N LEU A 225 -0.86 7.06 0.75
CA LEU A 225 -0.96 6.80 -0.68
C LEU A 225 -1.63 5.44 -0.92
N ASN A 226 -2.85 5.49 -1.44
CA ASN A 226 -3.58 4.32 -1.89
C ASN A 226 -3.01 3.88 -3.26
N PRO A 227 -2.44 2.66 -3.38
CA PRO A 227 -1.91 2.18 -4.65
C PRO A 227 -3.00 1.84 -5.66
N HIS A 228 -4.25 1.67 -5.23
CA HIS A 228 -5.35 1.35 -6.13
C HIS A 228 -5.68 2.55 -7.04
N PRO A 229 -5.72 2.37 -8.38
CA PRO A 229 -6.07 3.43 -9.33
C PRO A 229 -7.53 3.86 -9.25
N ILE A 230 -8.42 2.98 -8.78
CA ILE A 230 -9.87 3.17 -8.75
C ILE A 230 -10.42 3.15 -7.33
N GLU A 231 -11.60 3.73 -7.16
CA GLU A 231 -12.31 3.71 -5.88
C GLU A 231 -12.92 2.33 -5.59
N PRO A 232 -13.12 1.95 -4.31
CA PRO A 232 -13.67 0.64 -3.96
C PRO A 232 -15.04 0.34 -4.58
N TYR A 233 -15.90 1.34 -4.79
CA TYR A 233 -17.21 1.13 -5.43
C TYR A 233 -17.05 0.79 -6.93
N GLN A 234 -16.11 1.45 -7.63
CA GLN A 234 -15.80 1.17 -9.03
C GLN A 234 -15.21 -0.22 -9.20
N ALA A 235 -14.39 -0.67 -8.23
CA ALA A 235 -13.87 -2.03 -8.23
C ALA A 235 -15.01 -3.07 -8.16
N ARG A 236 -16.04 -2.83 -7.35
CA ARG A 236 -17.22 -3.70 -7.30
C ARG A 236 -18.00 -3.70 -8.60
N GLU A 237 -18.21 -2.54 -9.19
CA GLU A 237 -18.90 -2.41 -10.48
C GLU A 237 -18.17 -3.19 -11.58
N LEU A 238 -16.83 -3.10 -11.64
CA LEU A 238 -16.03 -3.87 -12.60
C LEU A 238 -16.13 -5.39 -12.37
N ALA A 239 -16.13 -5.82 -11.11
CA ALA A 239 -16.28 -7.24 -10.77
C ALA A 239 -17.70 -7.75 -11.08
N ASP A 240 -18.74 -6.95 -10.80
CA ASP A 240 -20.13 -7.28 -11.12
C ASP A 240 -20.29 -7.42 -12.65
N GLY A 241 -19.70 -6.52 -13.44
CA GLY A 241 -19.68 -6.65 -14.92
C GLY A 241 -18.86 -7.84 -15.43
N TYR A 242 -17.79 -8.24 -14.75
CA TYR A 242 -17.08 -9.50 -15.04
C TYR A 242 -17.96 -10.72 -14.76
N ASN A 243 -18.61 -10.76 -13.60
CA ASN A 243 -19.46 -11.87 -13.18
C ASN A 243 -20.68 -12.04 -14.10
N GLN A 244 -21.29 -10.94 -14.56
CA GLN A 244 -22.40 -10.98 -15.54
C GLN A 244 -21.94 -11.59 -16.88
N ARG A 245 -20.78 -11.17 -17.40
CA ARG A 245 -20.22 -11.76 -18.62
C ARG A 245 -19.90 -13.24 -18.45
N LEU A 246 -19.34 -13.62 -17.29
CA LEU A 246 -19.05 -15.00 -16.96
C LEU A 246 -20.33 -15.87 -16.91
N GLN A 247 -21.43 -15.35 -16.36
CA GLN A 247 -22.72 -16.06 -16.39
C GLN A 247 -23.21 -16.26 -17.83
N GLY A 248 -23.11 -15.22 -18.68
CA GLY A 248 -23.46 -15.32 -20.10
C GLY A 248 -22.60 -16.33 -20.86
N GLU A 249 -21.29 -16.36 -20.61
CA GLU A 249 -20.36 -17.33 -21.19
C GLU A 249 -20.68 -18.78 -20.80
N LEU A 250 -21.17 -18.98 -19.58
CA LEU A 250 -21.51 -20.29 -19.03
C LEU A 250 -22.96 -20.70 -19.31
N GLY A 251 -23.76 -19.86 -19.99
CA GLY A 251 -25.18 -20.12 -20.23
C GLY A 251 -26.03 -20.10 -18.96
N LEU A 252 -25.51 -19.54 -17.86
CA LEU A 252 -26.21 -19.38 -16.58
C LEU A 252 -27.09 -18.14 -16.56
N SER A 253 -27.69 -17.78 -17.71
CA SER A 253 -28.54 -16.58 -17.83
C SER A 253 -29.48 -16.52 -16.65
N GLU A 254 -29.40 -15.44 -15.88
CA GLU A 254 -30.18 -15.26 -14.66
C GLU A 254 -31.64 -15.56 -14.99
N ASP A 255 -32.27 -16.41 -14.19
CA ASP A 255 -33.72 -16.57 -14.22
C ASP A 255 -34.30 -15.16 -14.06
N PRO A 256 -34.90 -14.57 -15.12
CA PRO A 256 -35.35 -13.18 -15.09
C PRO A 256 -36.43 -12.95 -14.03
N ALA A 257 -37.00 -14.03 -13.48
CA ALA A 257 -37.95 -14.00 -12.38
C ALA A 257 -37.31 -13.88 -10.99
N ARG A 258 -35.98 -14.03 -10.84
CA ARG A 258 -35.35 -13.86 -9.53
C ARG A 258 -35.26 -12.36 -9.23
N PRO A 259 -36.03 -11.83 -8.27
CA PRO A 259 -35.88 -10.43 -7.88
C PRO A 259 -34.42 -10.23 -7.46
N PRO A 260 -33.81 -9.06 -7.76
CA PRO A 260 -32.47 -8.76 -7.30
C PRO A 260 -32.43 -9.08 -5.82
N GLU A 261 -31.61 -10.06 -5.42
CA GLU A 261 -31.46 -10.37 -4.02
C GLU A 261 -31.04 -9.06 -3.37
N THR A 262 -31.95 -8.46 -2.60
CA THR A 262 -31.63 -7.31 -1.76
C THR A 262 -30.46 -7.78 -0.92
N ARG A 263 -29.24 -7.34 -1.28
CA ARG A 263 -27.99 -7.74 -0.63
C ARG A 263 -28.28 -7.60 0.85
N LYS A 264 -28.46 -8.72 1.56
CA LYS A 264 -28.50 -8.70 3.01
C LYS A 264 -27.14 -8.13 3.39
N LEU A 265 -27.15 -6.89 3.88
CA LEU A 265 -25.95 -6.27 4.41
C LEU A 265 -25.39 -7.30 5.39
N PRO A 266 -24.16 -7.81 5.18
CA PRO A 266 -23.61 -8.82 6.06
C PRO A 266 -23.74 -8.29 7.48
N GLY A 267 -24.24 -9.13 8.39
CA GLY A 267 -24.32 -8.78 9.81
C GLY A 267 -22.95 -8.26 10.22
N VAL A 268 -22.88 -6.97 10.55
CA VAL A 268 -21.61 -6.33 10.84
C VAL A 268 -21.20 -6.84 12.21
N ILE A 269 -20.27 -7.79 12.26
CA ILE A 269 -19.61 -8.16 13.52
C ILE A 269 -18.82 -6.93 13.96
N GLN A 270 -19.35 -6.21 14.94
CA GLN A 270 -18.68 -5.07 15.54
C GLN A 270 -17.94 -5.59 16.76
N ALA A 271 -16.63 -5.74 16.66
CA ALA A 271 -15.77 -6.05 17.79
C ALA A 271 -14.91 -4.82 18.11
N SER A 272 -14.84 -4.46 19.39
CA SER A 272 -14.03 -3.36 19.92
C SER A 272 -13.15 -3.88 21.05
N LEU A 273 -11.88 -3.49 21.04
CA LEU A 273 -10.91 -3.83 22.08
C LEU A 273 -10.64 -2.57 22.90
N SER A 274 -11.06 -2.55 24.16
CA SER A 274 -10.91 -1.40 25.05
C SER A 274 -9.94 -1.73 26.19
N PRO A 275 -8.91 -0.89 26.44
CA PRO A 275 -8.08 -1.07 27.61
C PRO A 275 -8.89 -0.78 28.88
N ILE A 276 -8.73 -1.64 29.88
CA ILE A 276 -9.27 -1.49 31.24
C ILE A 276 -8.10 -1.32 32.19
N VAL A 277 -8.12 -0.28 33.02
CA VAL A 277 -7.15 -0.06 34.09
C VAL A 277 -7.92 -0.02 35.41
N GLY A 278 -7.60 -0.92 36.32
CA GLY A 278 -8.17 -0.99 37.66
C GLY A 278 -7.09 -1.02 38.74
N PRO A 279 -7.46 -0.86 40.02
CA PRO A 279 -6.51 -0.92 41.14
C PRO A 279 -5.74 -2.25 41.23
N ASP A 280 -6.29 -3.32 40.64
CA ASP A 280 -5.69 -4.66 40.62
C ASP A 280 -4.87 -4.97 39.34
N GLY A 281 -4.75 -4.00 38.41
CA GLY A 281 -3.94 -4.16 37.19
C GLY A 281 -4.60 -3.60 35.91
N GLY A 282 -3.88 -3.73 34.80
CA GLY A 282 -4.36 -3.37 33.46
C GLY A 282 -4.70 -4.60 32.61
N GLY A 283 -5.69 -4.48 31.74
CA GLY A 283 -6.11 -5.53 30.81
C GLY A 283 -6.76 -4.98 29.54
N LEU A 284 -7.20 -5.89 28.66
CA LEU A 284 -7.96 -5.57 27.44
C LEU A 284 -9.31 -6.26 27.53
N GLN A 285 -10.40 -5.50 27.36
CA GLN A 285 -11.76 -6.01 27.26
C GLN A 285 -12.17 -6.03 25.78
N LEU A 286 -12.64 -7.18 25.30
CA LEU A 286 -13.28 -7.33 23.99
C LEU A 286 -14.80 -7.17 24.15
N ASN A 287 -15.37 -6.13 23.55
CA ASN A 287 -16.81 -5.92 23.49
C ASN A 287 -17.28 -6.06 22.04
N GLY A 288 -18.32 -6.83 21.77
CA GLY A 288 -18.85 -6.90 20.42
C GLY A 288 -20.27 -7.42 20.28
N VAL A 289 -20.87 -7.13 19.13
CA VAL A 289 -22.15 -7.67 18.66
C VAL A 289 -21.83 -8.68 17.57
N PHE A 290 -22.24 -9.92 17.79
CA PHE A 290 -21.98 -11.08 16.92
C PHE A 290 -23.28 -11.58 16.30
#